data_AF-B4EB64-F1
#
_entry.id   AF-B4EB64-F1
#
_cell.length_a   1.000
_cell.length_b   1.000
_cell.length_c   1.000
_cell.angle_alpha   90.00
_cell.angle_beta   90.00
_cell.angle_gamma   90.00
#
_symmetry.space_group_name_H-M   'P 1'
#
loop_
_entity.id
_entity.type
_entity.pdbx_description
1 polymer ?
#
loop_
_entity_poly.entity_id
_entity_poly.type
_entity_poly.pdbx_seq_one_letter_code
_entity_poly.pdbx_strand_id
1 'polypeptide(L)' 'MAKEKDDDFSCEMATNGKNSFWRVDDSLGRDHGTYDRAHAADVQDRVWKENPDLEWVCMTLVPAVGATH' A
#
# COMPACT_ATOMS: atom_id res chain seq x y z
N MET A 1 28.59 20.01 1.57
CA MET A 1 27.40 20.07 2.44
C MET A 1 26.28 19.34 1.72
N ALA A 2 26.17 18.02 1.93
CA ALA A 2 25.04 17.23 1.42
C ALA A 2 24.04 17.13 2.59
N LYS A 3 22.81 17.58 2.38
CA LYS A 3 21.74 17.46 3.35
C LYS A 3 20.89 16.29 2.90
N GLU A 4 21.17 15.14 3.48
CA GLU A 4 20.37 13.93 3.36
C GLU A 4 18.94 14.29 3.76
N LYS A 5 18.02 14.20 2.79
CA LYS A 5 16.59 14.15 3.06
C LYS A 5 16.34 12.71 3.48
N ASP A 6 16.34 12.49 4.79
CA ASP A 6 15.67 11.34 5.38
C ASP A 6 14.16 11.54 5.12
N ASP A 7 13.74 11.19 3.91
CA ASP A 7 12.35 10.83 3.64
C ASP A 7 12.09 9.58 4.48
N ASP A 8 11.64 9.84 5.71
CA ASP A 8 11.04 8.89 6.65
C ASP A 8 9.75 8.34 6.02
N PHE A 9 9.89 7.62 4.91
CA PHE A 9 8.92 6.63 4.46
C PHE A 9 9.17 5.36 5.29
N SER A 10 9.14 5.51 6.61
CA SER A 10 8.93 4.40 7.52
C SER A 10 7.50 3.94 7.29
N CYS A 11 7.30 3.13 6.24
CA CYS A 11 6.19 2.18 6.18
C CYS A 11 6.35 1.30 7.42
N GLU A 12 5.81 1.76 8.55
CA GLU A 12 5.88 1.09 9.83
C GLU A 12 5.58 -0.38 9.56
N MET A 13 6.56 -1.22 9.88
CA MET A 13 6.43 -2.67 9.84
C MET A 13 5.47 -3.09 10.95
N ALA A 14 4.20 -2.69 10.81
CA ALA A 14 3.10 -3.15 11.61
C ALA A 14 2.98 -4.65 11.34
N THR A 15 3.57 -5.44 12.23
CA THR A 15 3.41 -6.88 12.40
C THR A 15 1.96 -7.21 12.79
N ASN A 16 0.99 -6.61 12.12
CA ASN A 16 -0.42 -6.80 12.38
C ASN A 16 -0.84 -8.06 11.62
N GLY A 17 -0.94 -9.18 12.35
CA GLY A 17 -1.64 -10.41 11.98
C GLY A 17 -1.25 -11.09 10.66
N LYS A 18 -0.94 -12.39 10.71
CA LYS A 18 -0.82 -13.27 9.52
C LYS A 18 -2.04 -13.26 8.57
N ASN A 19 -3.13 -12.58 8.92
CA ASN A 19 -4.38 -12.44 8.16
C ASN A 19 -4.78 -10.97 7.89
N SER A 20 -3.83 -10.03 7.83
CA SER A 20 -4.14 -8.66 7.41
C SER A 20 -4.20 -8.55 5.90
N PHE A 21 -5.36 -8.15 5.40
CA PHE A 21 -5.60 -7.89 3.99
C PHE A 21 -5.40 -6.39 3.70
N TRP A 22 -4.75 -6.07 2.60
CA TRP A 22 -4.37 -4.74 2.18
C TRP A 22 -4.96 -4.49 0.80
N ARG A 23 -5.72 -3.41 0.68
CA ARG A 23 -6.22 -2.89 -0.59
C ARG A 23 -5.12 -2.04 -1.21
N VAL A 24 -4.91 -2.19 -2.51
CA VAL A 24 -4.03 -1.31 -3.28
C VAL A 24 -4.91 -0.34 -4.07
N ASP A 25 -4.69 0.95 -3.86
CA ASP A 25 -5.39 2.04 -4.51
C ASP A 25 -4.39 3.06 -5.09
N ASP A 26 -4.73 3.69 -6.20
CA ASP A 26 -3.86 4.65 -6.87
C ASP A 26 -4.45 6.08 -6.94
N SER A 27 -3.60 7.04 -7.31
CA SER A 27 -3.96 8.47 -7.43
C SER A 27 -5.12 8.80 -8.36
N LEU A 28 -5.47 7.92 -9.30
CA LEU A 28 -6.61 8.06 -10.20
C LEU A 28 -7.89 7.43 -9.61
N GLY A 29 -7.81 6.92 -8.38
CA GLY A 29 -8.91 6.30 -7.65
C GLY A 29 -9.28 4.91 -8.15
N ARG A 30 -8.37 4.18 -8.81
CA ARG A 30 -8.65 2.79 -9.23
C ARG A 30 -8.31 1.85 -8.07
N ASP A 31 -9.20 0.89 -7.87
CA ASP A 31 -8.98 -0.21 -6.93
C ASP A 31 -8.28 -1.34 -7.68
N HIS A 32 -7.06 -1.66 -7.26
CA HIS A 32 -6.27 -2.74 -7.85
C HIS A 32 -6.52 -4.09 -7.17
N GLY A 33 -7.44 -4.15 -6.20
CA GLY A 33 -7.77 -5.35 -5.45
C GLY A 33 -7.25 -5.34 -4.02
N THR A 34 -7.62 -6.38 -3.28
CA THR A 34 -7.23 -6.61 -1.89
C THR A 34 -6.44 -7.91 -1.79
N TYR A 35 -5.25 -7.84 -1.21
CA TYR A 35 -4.29 -8.95 -1.14
C TYR A 35 -3.72 -9.07 0.27
N ASP A 36 -2.99 -10.14 0.58
CA ASP A 36 -2.13 -10.11 1.77
C ASP A 36 -1.01 -9.07 1.60
N ARG A 37 -0.34 -8.72 2.70
CA ARG A 37 0.69 -7.67 2.71
C ARG A 37 1.79 -7.88 1.67
N ALA A 38 2.25 -9.12 1.47
CA ALA A 38 3.37 -9.39 0.56
C ALA A 38 2.94 -9.22 -0.90
N HIS A 39 1.77 -9.75 -1.25
CA HIS A 39 1.21 -9.55 -2.59
C HIS A 39 0.78 -8.10 -2.85
N ALA A 40 0.23 -7.40 -1.85
CA ALA A 40 -0.13 -5.99 -2.01
C ALA A 40 1.09 -5.11 -2.32
N ALA A 41 2.25 -5.39 -1.69
CA ALA A 41 3.50 -4.68 -1.97
C ALA A 41 4.01 -4.95 -3.40
N ASP A 42 3.92 -6.19 -3.87
CA ASP A 42 4.28 -6.56 -5.26
C ASP A 42 3.36 -5.86 -6.27
N VAL A 43 2.05 -5.84 -6.00
CA VAL A 43 1.06 -5.15 -6.83
C VAL A 43 1.30 -3.64 -6.83
N GLN A 44 1.58 -3.02 -5.67
CA GLN A 44 1.89 -1.59 -5.58
C GLN A 44 3.11 -1.23 -6.45
N ASP A 45 4.22 -1.96 -6.32
CA ASP A 45 5.44 -1.73 -7.10
C ASP A 45 5.19 -1.91 -8.61
N ARG A 46 4.43 -2.95 -8.99
CA ARG A 46 4.06 -3.20 -10.38
C ARG A 46 3.20 -2.09 -10.95
N VAL A 47 2.14 -1.67 -10.24
CA VAL A 47 1.24 -0.59 -10.66
C VAL A 47 2.00 0.71 -10.86
N TRP A 48 2.89 1.05 -9.92
CA TRP A 48 3.76 2.22 -10.02
C TRP A 48 4.68 2.18 -11.23
N LYS A 49 5.31 1.03 -11.52
CA LYS A 49 6.20 0.85 -12.68
C LYS A 49 5.45 0.88 -14.01
N GLU A 50 4.26 0.31 -14.07
CA GLU A 50 3.44 0.26 -15.29
C GLU A 50 2.76 1.59 -15.61
N ASN A 51 2.57 2.46 -14.61
CA ASN A 51 1.86 3.73 -14.76
C ASN A 51 2.72 4.88 -14.19
N PRO A 52 3.69 5.41 -14.96
CA PRO A 52 4.57 6.50 -14.51
C PRO A 52 3.85 7.84 -14.31
N ASP A 53 2.61 7.98 -14.79
CA ASP A 53 1.77 9.16 -14.61
C ASP A 53 1.05 9.19 -13.25
N LEU A 54 1.18 8.14 -12.43
CA LEU A 54 0.58 8.11 -11.09
C LEU A 54 1.38 8.99 -10.13
N GLU A 55 0.69 9.82 -9.36
CA GLU A 55 1.32 10.65 -8.32
C GLU A 55 1.58 9.84 -7.04
N TRP A 56 0.74 8.85 -6.76
CA TRP A 56 0.90 7.93 -5.64
C TRP A 56 0.18 6.61 -5.90
N VAL A 57 0.66 5.54 -5.26
CA VAL A 57 -0.05 4.27 -5.09
C VAL A 57 0.05 3.91 -3.62
N CYS A 58 -1.08 3.73 -2.97
CA CYS A 58 -1.19 3.47 -1.53
C CYS A 58 -1.61 2.02 -1.29
N MET A 59 -1.22 1.51 -0.12
CA MET A 59 -1.75 0.28 0.43
C MET A 59 -2.54 0.59 1.69
N THR A 60 -3.84 0.38 1.65
CA THR A 60 -4.73 0.63 2.77
C THR A 60 -5.08 -0.69 3.46
N LEU A 61 -4.88 -0.78 4.77
CA LEU A 61 -5.31 -1.95 5.54
C LEU A 61 -6.82 -2.08 5.48
N VAL A 62 -7.31 -3.21 4.96
CA VAL A 62 -8.73 -3.53 4.97
C VAL A 62 -9.06 -4.16 6.31
N PRO A 63 -9.85 -3.49 7.18
CA PRO A 63 -10.35 -4.14 8.37
C PRO A 63 -11.19 -5.34 7.92
N ALA A 64 -10.91 -6.52 8.48
CA ALA A 64 -11.72 -7.71 8.21
C ALA A 64 -13.18 -7.34 8.47
N VAL A 65 -13.99 -7.29 7.41
CA VAL A 65 -15.41 -6.96 7.47
C VAL A 65 -16.13 -8.08 8.23
N GLY A 66 -16.18 -7.88 9.54
CA GLY A 66 -16.88 -8.70 10.53
C GLY A 66 -17.28 -7.88 11.76
N ALA A 67 -17.20 -6.55 11.71
CA ALA A 67 -17.73 -5.65 12.73
C ALA A 67 -18.86 -4.78 12.13
N THR A 68 -19.90 -5.44 11.62
CA THR A 68 -21.22 -4.80 11.52
C THR A 68 -22.03 -5.16 12.75
N HIS A 69 -22.41 -4.10 13.48
CA HIS A 69 -23.32 -3.98 14.62
C HIS A 69 -22.80 -4.29 16.03
#